data_AF-A0A7C9HWX6-F1
#
_entry.id   AF-A0A7C9HWX6-F1
#
_cell.length_a   1.000
_cell.length_b   1.000
_cell.length_c   1.000
_cell.angle_alpha   90.00
_cell.angle_beta   90.00
_cell.angle_gamma   90.00
#
_symmetry.space_group_name_H-M   'P 1'
#
loop_
_entity.id
_entity.type
_entity.pdbx_description
1 polymer ?
#
loop_
_entity_poly.entity_id
_entity_poly.type
_entity_poly.pdbx_seq_one_letter_code
_entity_poly.pdbx_strand_id
1 'polypeptide(L)'
;MSTSLAYFTDLALRRLEGAQIERGPAATVIRSPHNPTFWWGNFLLMPAPPQPGDLTRWEAAFVAAHPGTTHRTFGVDTPGGDEGAADEFRAAGYGVHEDTVLTTIRTVPPTRLNRDAERRPLSSAADWDAALALRLAVNAASPEPLDSEAYREFAMRKLASYRAMQAAGQGAVFGAFEADGTMLSGLGIFDAGQGVARYQSVETHPEARSRGLAGTLVHTAAEWARQTLGTRTLVIVADPGYHAQALYERVGFRPTETQLGIERRLAEDQAWSG
;
A
#
# COMPACT_ATOMS: atom_id res chain seq x y z
N MET A 1 13.24 -16.50 -0.13
CA MET A 1 11.91 -15.90 0.08
C MET A 1 12.14 -14.61 0.86
N SER A 2 11.23 -13.63 0.76
CA SER A 2 11.41 -12.36 1.49
C SER A 2 11.42 -12.59 3.00
N THR A 3 12.27 -11.87 3.72
CA THR A 3 12.39 -12.02 5.19
C THR A 3 11.47 -11.07 5.95
N SER A 4 11.03 -9.98 5.31
CA SER A 4 9.97 -9.10 5.77
C SER A 4 8.59 -9.63 5.38
N LEU A 5 7.66 -9.75 6.33
CA LEU A 5 6.25 -10.03 6.04
C LEU A 5 5.62 -8.92 5.19
N ALA A 6 6.07 -7.68 5.41
CA ALA A 6 5.63 -6.52 4.65
C ALA A 6 5.96 -6.68 3.16
N TYR A 7 7.21 -6.95 2.81
CA TYR A 7 7.60 -7.13 1.41
C TYR A 7 7.15 -8.48 0.83
N PHE A 8 7.08 -9.54 1.63
CA PHE A 8 6.47 -10.80 1.21
C PHE A 8 5.04 -10.57 0.69
N THR A 9 4.21 -9.90 1.49
CA THR A 9 2.82 -9.64 1.12
C THR A 9 2.70 -8.58 0.04
N ASP A 10 3.57 -7.56 0.02
CA ASP A 10 3.58 -6.56 -1.05
C ASP A 10 3.88 -7.20 -2.42
N LEU A 11 4.95 -7.99 -2.52
CA LEU A 11 5.34 -8.69 -3.73
C LEU A 11 4.29 -9.70 -4.21
N ALA A 12 3.59 -10.36 -3.29
CA ALA A 12 2.49 -11.25 -3.64
C ALA A 12 1.39 -10.48 -4.37
N LEU A 13 0.97 -9.33 -3.82
CA LEU A 13 -0.05 -8.50 -4.43
C LEU A 13 0.43 -7.84 -5.72
N ARG A 14 1.69 -7.38 -5.81
CA ARG A 14 2.27 -6.90 -7.09
C ARG A 14 2.17 -7.96 -8.18
N ARG A 15 2.48 -9.22 -7.87
CA ARG A 15 2.35 -10.32 -8.85
C ARG A 15 0.90 -10.50 -9.32
N LEU A 16 -0.07 -10.42 -8.40
CA LEU A 16 -1.49 -10.50 -8.74
C LEU A 16 -1.97 -9.32 -9.61
N GLU A 17 -1.36 -8.14 -9.46
CA GLU A 17 -1.58 -6.96 -10.29
C GLU A 17 -0.86 -7.04 -11.66
N GLY A 18 -0.15 -8.14 -11.93
CA GLY A 18 0.58 -8.35 -13.19
C GLY A 18 1.97 -7.71 -13.22
N ALA A 19 2.58 -7.42 -12.07
CA ALA A 19 3.96 -6.93 -12.00
C ALA A 19 4.97 -8.02 -12.41
N GLN A 20 6.05 -7.57 -13.04
CA GLN A 20 7.24 -8.36 -13.31
C GLN A 20 8.17 -8.28 -12.09
N ILE A 21 8.59 -9.43 -11.58
CA ILE A 21 9.47 -9.55 -10.42
C ILE A 21 10.70 -10.37 -10.81
N GLU A 22 11.84 -9.69 -10.95
CA GLU A 22 13.11 -10.27 -11.37
C GLU A 22 14.07 -10.33 -10.18
N ARG A 23 14.45 -11.54 -9.76
CA ARG A 23 15.36 -11.72 -8.61
C ARG A 23 16.80 -11.75 -9.09
N GLY A 24 17.59 -10.76 -8.68
CA GLY A 24 19.02 -10.71 -8.89
C GLY A 24 19.82 -11.00 -7.62
N PRO A 25 21.15 -11.16 -7.73
CA PRO A 25 22.03 -11.38 -6.59
C PRO A 25 22.18 -10.13 -5.70
N ALA A 26 22.02 -8.93 -6.27
CA ALA A 26 22.19 -7.66 -5.55
C ALA A 26 20.87 -7.05 -5.05
N ALA A 27 19.77 -7.27 -5.79
CA ALA A 27 18.44 -6.74 -5.50
C ALA A 27 17.39 -7.56 -6.25
N THR A 28 16.14 -7.49 -5.79
CA THR A 28 14.98 -7.89 -6.60
C THR A 28 14.41 -6.66 -7.30
N VAL A 29 14.16 -6.74 -8.59
CA VAL A 29 13.59 -5.66 -9.39
C VAL A 29 12.09 -5.88 -9.57
N ILE A 30 11.29 -4.87 -9.24
CA ILE A 30 9.83 -4.91 -9.39
C ILE A 30 9.44 -3.87 -10.43
N ARG A 31 8.64 -4.28 -11.43
CA ARG A 31 8.11 -3.40 -12.47
C ARG A 31 6.62 -3.64 -12.65
N SER A 32 5.83 -2.59 -12.78
CA SER A 32 4.38 -2.65 -13.01
C SER A 32 4.03 -2.05 -14.36
N PRO A 33 4.11 -2.81 -15.49
CA PRO A 33 3.89 -2.27 -16.83
C PRO A 33 2.50 -1.62 -17.01
N HIS A 34 1.49 -2.12 -16.31
CA HIS A 34 0.13 -1.59 -16.37
C HIS A 34 -0.06 -0.30 -15.55
N ASN A 35 0.92 0.07 -14.71
CA ASN A 35 0.89 1.30 -13.91
C ASN A 35 2.32 1.86 -13.72
N PRO A 36 2.93 2.44 -14.77
CA PRO A 36 4.33 2.87 -14.76
C PRO A 36 4.59 4.05 -13.82
N THR A 37 3.57 4.85 -13.52
CA THR A 37 3.65 5.98 -12.58
C THR A 37 3.51 5.57 -11.11
N PHE A 38 3.24 4.29 -10.82
CA PHE A 38 3.18 3.78 -9.45
C PHE A 38 4.58 3.57 -8.88
N TRP A 39 5.06 4.50 -8.05
CA TRP A 39 6.41 4.49 -7.49
C TRP A 39 6.75 3.21 -6.72
N TRP A 40 5.93 2.85 -5.73
CA TRP A 40 6.05 1.60 -4.97
C TRP A 40 5.56 0.35 -5.73
N GLY A 41 5.19 0.49 -7.01
CA GLY A 41 5.04 -0.61 -7.96
C GLY A 41 6.23 -0.79 -8.89
N ASN A 42 7.20 0.13 -8.82
CA ASN A 42 8.38 0.19 -9.68
C ASN A 42 9.59 0.53 -8.81
N PHE A 43 10.08 -0.46 -8.06
CA PHE A 43 11.11 -0.29 -7.03
C PHE A 43 12.19 -1.38 -7.08
N LEU A 44 13.30 -1.14 -6.39
CA LEU A 44 14.29 -2.17 -6.06
C LEU A 44 14.08 -2.64 -4.62
N LEU A 45 14.00 -3.95 -4.41
CA LEU A 45 14.00 -4.55 -3.09
C LEU A 45 15.41 -5.04 -2.75
N MET A 46 16.03 -4.37 -1.79
CA MET A 46 17.37 -4.61 -1.31
C MET A 46 17.35 -5.68 -0.22
N PRO A 47 18.29 -6.64 -0.22
CA PRO A 47 18.27 -7.75 0.74
C PRO A 47 18.73 -7.36 2.15
N ALA A 48 19.30 -6.17 2.33
CA ALA A 48 19.85 -5.69 3.60
C ALA A 48 19.85 -4.14 3.63
N PRO A 49 19.91 -3.53 4.83
CA PRO A 49 20.03 -2.09 4.99
C PRO A 49 21.27 -1.51 4.28
N PRO A 50 21.20 -0.25 3.83
CA PRO A 50 22.32 0.38 3.12
C PRO A 50 23.58 0.39 3.98
N GLN A 51 24.72 0.16 3.34
CA GLN A 51 26.04 0.32 3.97
C GLN A 51 26.68 1.64 3.52
N PRO A 52 27.70 2.17 4.24
CA PRO A 52 28.38 3.39 3.80
C PRO A 52 28.91 3.27 2.36
N GLY A 53 28.58 4.25 1.51
CA GLY A 53 28.93 4.31 0.09
C GLY A 53 27.94 3.61 -0.85
N ASP A 54 26.84 3.06 -0.35
CA ASP A 54 25.87 2.34 -1.18
C ASP A 54 25.00 3.25 -2.07
N LEU A 55 24.89 4.55 -1.75
CA LEU A 55 24.02 5.47 -2.48
C LEU A 55 24.28 5.42 -4.00
N THR A 56 25.53 5.59 -4.42
CA THR A 56 25.90 5.59 -5.84
C THR A 56 25.58 4.25 -6.50
N ARG A 57 25.82 3.13 -5.81
CA ARG A 57 25.55 1.78 -6.32
C ARG A 57 24.06 1.52 -6.48
N TRP A 58 23.25 1.92 -5.50
CA TRP A 58 21.81 1.75 -5.50
C TRP A 58 21.16 2.62 -6.59
N GLU A 59 21.58 3.88 -6.73
CA GLU A 59 21.09 4.76 -7.79
C GLU A 59 21.41 4.23 -9.19
N ALA A 60 22.66 3.78 -9.42
CA ALA A 60 23.05 3.20 -10.70
C ALA A 60 22.24 1.94 -11.04
N ALA A 61 22.02 1.06 -10.05
CA ALA A 61 21.19 -0.12 -10.21
C ALA A 61 19.74 0.24 -10.54
N PHE A 62 19.18 1.26 -9.88
CA PHE A 62 17.81 1.72 -10.13
C PHE A 62 17.66 2.29 -11.53
N VAL A 63 18.58 3.15 -11.98
CA VAL A 63 18.55 3.73 -13.34
C VAL A 63 18.60 2.64 -14.41
N ALA A 64 19.45 1.64 -14.21
CA ALA A 64 19.54 0.51 -15.13
C ALA A 64 18.25 -0.34 -15.14
N ALA A 65 17.61 -0.50 -13.99
CA ALA A 65 16.39 -1.28 -13.84
C ALA A 65 15.13 -0.56 -14.35
N HIS A 66 15.06 0.76 -14.16
CA HIS A 66 13.88 1.60 -14.39
C HIS A 66 14.25 2.84 -15.22
N PRO A 67 14.65 2.66 -16.49
CA PRO A 67 15.09 3.77 -17.33
C PRO A 67 13.98 4.81 -17.53
N GLY A 68 14.34 6.10 -17.46
CA GLY A 68 13.41 7.21 -17.71
C GLY A 68 12.46 7.54 -16.55
N THR A 69 12.61 6.92 -15.38
CA THR A 69 11.82 7.25 -14.19
C THR A 69 12.32 8.50 -13.47
N THR A 70 11.36 9.32 -13.02
CA THR A 70 11.58 10.57 -12.28
C THR A 70 11.55 10.38 -10.76
N HIS A 71 11.59 9.13 -10.30
CA HIS A 71 11.61 8.77 -8.88
C HIS A 71 12.68 7.73 -8.62
N ARG A 72 13.04 7.59 -7.35
CA ARG A 72 13.88 6.50 -6.84
C ARG A 72 13.16 5.89 -5.65
N THR A 73 13.03 4.57 -5.63
CA THR A 73 12.35 3.82 -4.57
C THR A 73 13.10 2.53 -4.25
N PHE A 74 13.51 2.40 -3.00
CA PHE A 74 14.22 1.25 -2.48
C PHE A 74 13.46 0.70 -1.29
N GLY A 75 13.03 -0.55 -1.37
CA GLY A 75 12.57 -1.28 -0.21
C GLY A 75 13.72 -2.06 0.42
N VAL A 76 13.69 -2.26 1.74
CA VAL A 76 14.69 -3.08 2.43
C VAL A 76 14.02 -4.32 3.01
N ASP A 77 14.41 -5.51 2.54
CA ASP A 77 13.81 -6.81 2.87
C ASP A 77 14.27 -7.34 4.23
N THR A 78 14.09 -6.53 5.28
CA THR A 78 14.33 -6.90 6.67
C THR A 78 13.08 -6.62 7.52
N PRO A 79 12.78 -7.47 8.52
CA PRO A 79 11.63 -7.25 9.40
C PRO A 79 11.88 -6.18 10.49
N GLY A 80 13.14 -5.75 10.66
CA GLY A 80 13.55 -4.75 11.65
C GLY A 80 13.80 -3.39 11.00
N GLY A 81 13.50 -2.32 11.74
CA GLY A 81 13.82 -0.93 11.40
C GLY A 81 15.29 -0.59 11.58
N ASP A 82 16.19 -1.51 11.18
CA ASP A 82 17.61 -1.18 11.07
C ASP A 82 17.79 -0.38 9.78
N GLU A 83 18.02 0.92 9.94
CA GLU A 83 18.20 1.82 8.81
C GLU A 83 19.60 1.74 8.18
N GLY A 84 20.57 1.09 8.84
CA GLY A 84 21.96 1.07 8.38
C GLY A 84 22.51 2.48 8.15
N ALA A 85 23.14 2.70 7.00
CA ALA A 85 23.69 3.99 6.57
C ALA A 85 22.67 4.91 5.87
N ALA A 86 21.39 4.88 6.27
CA ALA A 86 20.33 5.69 5.65
C ALA A 86 20.59 7.22 5.73
N ASP A 87 21.42 7.69 6.66
CA ASP A 87 21.81 9.09 6.74
C ASP A 87 22.51 9.61 5.47
N GLU A 88 23.22 8.74 4.74
CA GLU A 88 23.79 9.07 3.43
C GLU A 88 22.69 9.38 2.40
N PHE A 89 21.60 8.62 2.44
CA PHE A 89 20.43 8.85 1.58
C PHE A 89 19.68 10.12 2.00
N ARG A 90 19.48 10.35 3.30
CA ARG A 90 18.89 11.60 3.82
C ARG A 90 19.69 12.82 3.38
N ALA A 91 21.01 12.77 3.49
CA ALA A 91 21.91 13.85 3.04
C ALA A 91 21.79 14.10 1.53
N ALA A 92 21.43 13.09 0.74
CA ALA A 92 21.14 13.19 -0.70
C ALA A 92 19.68 13.56 -1.03
N GLY A 93 18.87 13.92 -0.03
CA GLY A 93 17.49 14.38 -0.20
C GLY A 93 16.46 13.26 -0.34
N TYR A 94 16.77 12.03 0.08
CA TYR A 94 15.78 10.97 0.18
C TYR A 94 14.94 11.08 1.46
N GLY A 95 13.66 10.78 1.33
CA GLY A 95 12.81 10.40 2.44
C GLY A 95 13.13 8.97 2.86
N VAL A 96 13.26 8.75 4.17
CA VAL A 96 13.40 7.41 4.77
C VAL A 96 12.15 7.20 5.61
N HIS A 97 11.40 6.17 5.27
CA HIS A 97 10.08 5.86 5.83
C HIS A 97 10.13 4.54 6.56
N GLU A 98 9.59 4.54 7.78
CA GLU A 98 9.40 3.34 8.57
C GLU A 98 7.90 3.13 8.77
N ASP A 99 7.31 2.21 8.02
CA ASP A 99 5.92 1.84 8.22
C ASP A 99 5.82 0.74 9.28
N THR A 100 4.79 0.83 10.13
CA THR A 100 4.50 -0.24 11.09
C THR A 100 3.73 -1.36 10.39
N VAL A 101 4.24 -2.58 10.48
CA VAL A 101 3.54 -3.79 10.06
C VAL A 101 2.75 -4.31 11.24
N LEU A 102 1.43 -4.28 11.13
CA LEU A 102 0.54 -4.84 12.13
C LEU A 102 -0.10 -6.14 11.66
N THR A 103 -0.16 -7.12 12.55
CA THR A 103 -0.78 -8.41 12.27
C THR A 103 -1.83 -8.80 13.29
N THR A 104 -2.75 -9.67 12.86
CA THR A 104 -3.65 -10.39 13.76
C THR A 104 -4.10 -11.70 13.13
N ILE A 105 -4.48 -12.66 13.98
CA ILE A 105 -5.16 -13.89 13.55
C ILE A 105 -6.68 -13.73 13.53
N ARG A 106 -7.21 -12.73 14.25
CA ARG A 106 -8.64 -12.46 14.36
C ARG A 106 -8.87 -11.03 14.83
N THR A 107 -9.79 -10.34 14.19
CA THR A 107 -10.20 -9.00 14.64
C THR A 107 -11.26 -9.08 15.75
N VAL A 108 -11.34 -8.02 16.56
CA VAL A 108 -12.46 -7.80 17.49
C VAL A 108 -13.39 -6.73 16.90
N PRO A 109 -14.71 -6.80 17.16
CA PRO A 109 -15.63 -5.74 16.74
C PRO A 109 -15.19 -4.38 17.28
N PRO A 110 -15.22 -3.31 16.47
CA PRO A 110 -14.84 -1.98 16.93
C PRO A 110 -15.82 -1.47 17.99
N THR A 111 -15.32 -0.69 18.95
CA THR A 111 -16.13 -0.07 20.03
C THR A 111 -17.31 0.74 19.48
N ARG A 112 -17.07 1.50 18.39
CA ARG A 112 -18.11 2.21 17.65
C ARG A 112 -18.35 1.51 16.32
N LEU A 113 -19.27 0.56 16.33
CA LEU A 113 -19.74 -0.11 15.12
C LEU A 113 -20.67 0.84 14.36
N ASN A 114 -20.28 1.23 13.14
CA ASN A 114 -21.16 2.00 12.27
C ASN A 114 -22.25 1.08 11.71
N ARG A 115 -23.52 1.43 11.91
CA ARG A 115 -24.67 0.65 11.43
C ARG A 115 -25.45 1.35 10.32
N ASP A 116 -25.16 2.62 10.07
CA ASP A 116 -25.92 3.47 9.16
C ASP A 116 -25.49 3.26 7.71
N ALA A 117 -24.20 3.01 7.48
CA ALA A 117 -23.67 2.76 6.14
C ALA A 117 -23.85 1.29 5.73
N GLU A 118 -24.28 1.07 4.49
CA GLU A 118 -24.29 -0.26 3.87
C GLU A 118 -22.85 -0.72 3.63
N ARG A 119 -22.48 -1.92 4.09
CA ARG A 119 -21.13 -2.46 3.96
C ARG A 119 -21.14 -3.70 3.09
N ARG A 120 -20.47 -3.63 1.94
CA ARG A 120 -20.45 -4.73 0.96
C ARG A 120 -19.22 -4.68 0.06
N PRO A 121 -18.88 -5.81 -0.59
CA PRO A 121 -17.96 -5.80 -1.71
C PRO A 121 -18.48 -4.91 -2.85
N LEU A 122 -17.57 -4.30 -3.61
CA LEU A 122 -17.90 -3.57 -4.83
C LEU A 122 -18.36 -4.58 -5.89
N SER A 123 -19.47 -4.33 -6.57
CA SER A 123 -20.04 -5.27 -7.55
C SER A 123 -20.43 -4.64 -8.87
N SER A 124 -20.69 -3.32 -8.90
CA SER A 124 -21.15 -2.59 -10.08
C SER A 124 -20.11 -1.59 -10.59
N ALA A 125 -20.25 -1.13 -11.84
CA ALA A 125 -19.43 -0.04 -12.37
C ALA A 125 -19.53 1.22 -11.50
N ALA A 126 -20.75 1.55 -11.03
CA ALA A 126 -20.99 2.69 -10.15
C ALA A 126 -20.22 2.59 -8.83
N ASP A 127 -20.05 1.38 -8.27
CA ASP A 127 -19.25 1.21 -7.05
C ASP A 127 -17.76 1.50 -7.29
N TRP A 128 -17.24 1.10 -8.44
CA TRP A 128 -15.85 1.37 -8.83
C TRP A 128 -15.63 2.87 -9.11
N ASP A 129 -16.61 3.54 -9.70
CA ASP A 129 -16.59 4.99 -9.88
C ASP A 129 -16.64 5.72 -8.53
N ALA A 130 -17.46 5.24 -7.59
CA ALA A 130 -17.53 5.76 -6.23
C ALA A 130 -16.21 5.56 -5.45
N ALA A 131 -15.53 4.42 -5.67
CA ALA A 131 -14.21 4.17 -5.10
C ALA A 131 -13.14 5.11 -5.65
N LEU A 132 -13.20 5.43 -6.95
CA LEU A 132 -12.33 6.45 -7.54
C LEU A 132 -12.63 7.83 -6.95
N ALA A 133 -13.90 8.22 -6.83
CA ALA A 133 -14.31 9.49 -6.25
C ALA A 133 -13.83 9.63 -4.79
N LEU A 134 -13.99 8.59 -3.96
CA LEU A 134 -13.47 8.55 -2.59
C LEU A 134 -11.96 8.80 -2.57
N ARG A 135 -11.20 8.11 -3.42
CA ARG A 135 -9.74 8.20 -3.46
C ARG A 135 -9.26 9.58 -3.88
N LEU A 136 -9.92 10.19 -4.85
CA LEU A 136 -9.65 11.57 -5.26
C LEU A 136 -9.96 12.58 -4.15
N ALA A 137 -11.08 12.41 -3.44
CA ALA A 137 -11.42 13.26 -2.29
C ALA A 137 -10.41 13.13 -1.14
N VAL A 138 -9.91 11.92 -0.87
CA VAL A 138 -8.85 11.69 0.12
C VAL A 138 -7.55 12.37 -0.28
N ASN A 139 -7.13 12.26 -1.54
CA ASN A 139 -5.92 12.95 -2.04
C ASN A 139 -6.07 14.47 -1.96
N ALA A 140 -7.21 15.02 -2.40
CA ALA A 140 -7.47 16.46 -2.38
C ALA A 140 -7.45 17.06 -0.96
N ALA A 141 -7.74 16.25 0.07
CA ALA A 141 -7.69 16.66 1.47
C ALA A 141 -6.37 16.31 2.19
N SER A 142 -5.37 15.78 1.47
CA SER A 142 -4.02 15.56 1.99
C SER A 142 -3.32 16.90 2.25
N PRO A 143 -2.47 17.02 3.29
CA PRO A 143 -1.61 18.20 3.46
C PRO A 143 -0.74 18.50 2.23
N GLU A 144 -0.30 17.44 1.55
CA GLU A 144 0.47 17.49 0.32
C GLU A 144 -0.27 16.65 -0.74
N PRO A 145 -1.25 17.24 -1.45
CA PRO A 145 -1.99 16.52 -2.49
C PRO A 145 -1.05 16.23 -3.68
N LEU A 146 -1.15 15.02 -4.22
CA LEU A 146 -0.49 14.69 -5.48
C LEU A 146 -1.20 15.40 -6.65
N ASP A 147 -0.45 15.62 -7.73
CA ASP A 147 -0.98 16.21 -8.97
C ASP A 147 -2.28 15.52 -9.39
N SER A 148 -3.32 16.30 -9.64
CA SER A 148 -4.68 15.75 -9.75
C SER A 148 -4.85 14.82 -10.94
N GLU A 149 -4.19 15.10 -12.08
CA GLU A 149 -4.36 14.30 -13.29
C GLU A 149 -3.49 13.03 -13.21
N ALA A 150 -2.21 13.18 -12.87
CA ALA A 150 -1.31 12.05 -12.70
C ALA A 150 -1.78 11.10 -11.60
N TYR A 151 -2.30 11.64 -10.49
CA TYR A 151 -2.88 10.84 -9.41
C TYR A 151 -4.17 10.15 -9.85
N ARG A 152 -5.04 10.82 -10.61
CA ARG A 152 -6.27 10.21 -11.14
C ARG A 152 -5.94 9.03 -12.03
N GLU A 153 -4.99 9.17 -12.94
CA GLU A 153 -4.55 8.09 -13.82
C GLU A 153 -4.01 6.90 -13.00
N PHE A 154 -3.12 7.17 -12.04
CA PHE A 154 -2.60 6.16 -11.12
C PHE A 154 -3.73 5.43 -10.36
N ALA A 155 -4.68 6.18 -9.79
CA ALA A 155 -5.79 5.65 -9.01
C ALA A 155 -6.71 4.78 -9.86
N MET A 156 -7.03 5.22 -11.09
CA MET A 156 -7.82 4.44 -12.05
C MET A 156 -7.15 3.11 -12.40
N ARG A 157 -5.85 3.13 -12.74
CA ARG A 157 -5.08 1.91 -13.05
C ARG A 157 -4.99 0.96 -11.84
N LYS A 158 -4.85 1.53 -10.63
CA LYS A 158 -4.83 0.74 -9.39
C LYS A 158 -6.17 0.07 -9.11
N LEU A 159 -7.29 0.79 -9.25
CA LEU A 159 -8.63 0.22 -9.09
C LEU A 159 -8.96 -0.83 -10.15
N ALA A 160 -8.51 -0.63 -11.40
CA ALA A 160 -8.64 -1.65 -12.45
C ALA A 160 -7.93 -2.97 -12.05
N SER A 161 -6.75 -2.87 -11.44
CA SER A 161 -6.01 -4.04 -10.94
C SER A 161 -6.76 -4.72 -9.79
N TYR A 162 -7.29 -3.96 -8.83
CA TYR A 162 -8.11 -4.51 -7.75
C TYR A 162 -9.38 -5.20 -8.26
N ARG A 163 -10.05 -4.61 -9.27
CA ARG A 163 -11.21 -5.20 -9.92
C ARG A 163 -10.89 -6.54 -10.58
N ALA A 164 -9.74 -6.63 -11.27
CA ALA A 164 -9.27 -7.88 -11.87
C ALA A 164 -8.95 -8.94 -10.81
N MET A 165 -8.24 -8.57 -9.73
CA MET A 165 -7.93 -9.47 -8.61
C MET A 165 -9.20 -10.00 -7.93
N GLN A 166 -10.19 -9.12 -7.71
CA GLN A 166 -11.47 -9.52 -7.14
C GLN A 166 -12.23 -10.46 -8.07
N ALA A 167 -12.29 -10.17 -9.38
CA ALA A 167 -12.92 -11.05 -10.36
C ALA A 167 -12.25 -12.43 -10.45
N ALA A 168 -10.94 -12.50 -10.19
CA ALA A 168 -10.16 -13.73 -10.11
C ALA A 168 -10.26 -14.46 -8.75
N GLY A 169 -11.10 -13.98 -7.83
CA GLY A 169 -11.29 -14.58 -6.50
C GLY A 169 -10.09 -14.43 -5.56
N GLN A 170 -9.17 -13.52 -5.84
CA GLN A 170 -7.94 -13.33 -5.06
C GLN A 170 -8.11 -12.36 -3.88
N GLY A 171 -9.35 -11.91 -3.64
CA GLY A 171 -9.67 -10.91 -2.62
C GLY A 171 -10.92 -10.13 -2.98
N ALA A 172 -11.16 -9.06 -2.24
CA ALA A 172 -12.27 -8.15 -2.49
C ALA A 172 -11.93 -6.73 -2.07
N VAL A 173 -12.53 -5.78 -2.76
CA VAL A 173 -12.64 -4.39 -2.31
C VAL A 173 -13.99 -4.25 -1.64
N PHE A 174 -13.99 -3.66 -0.45
CA PHE A 174 -15.17 -3.34 0.33
C PHE A 174 -15.40 -1.83 0.36
N GLY A 175 -16.68 -1.44 0.39
CA GLY A 175 -17.11 -0.08 0.62
C GLY A 175 -18.14 0.02 1.74
N ALA A 176 -18.15 1.18 2.39
CA ALA A 176 -19.23 1.65 3.25
C ALA A 176 -19.98 2.77 2.53
N PHE A 177 -21.25 2.56 2.21
CA PHE A 177 -22.05 3.43 1.33
C PHE A 177 -23.20 4.11 2.08
N GLU A 178 -23.54 5.33 1.66
CA GLU A 178 -24.83 5.95 1.97
C GLU A 178 -25.93 5.42 1.04
N ALA A 179 -27.19 5.72 1.37
CA ALA A 179 -28.36 5.22 0.65
C ALA A 179 -28.41 5.68 -0.83
N ASP A 180 -27.72 6.78 -1.16
CA ASP A 180 -27.62 7.31 -2.52
C ASP A 180 -26.46 6.71 -3.35
N GLY A 181 -25.67 5.80 -2.76
CA GLY A 181 -24.52 5.17 -3.40
C GLY A 181 -23.19 5.90 -3.18
N THR A 182 -23.15 6.99 -2.40
CA THR A 182 -21.90 7.67 -2.06
C THR A 182 -21.03 6.78 -1.16
N MET A 183 -19.78 6.55 -1.56
CA MET A 183 -18.84 5.73 -0.79
C MET A 183 -18.09 6.58 0.24
N LEU A 184 -18.34 6.32 1.53
CA LEU A 184 -17.75 7.07 2.64
C LEU A 184 -16.41 6.51 3.12
N SER A 185 -16.18 5.21 2.92
CA SER A 185 -14.95 4.53 3.31
C SER A 185 -14.75 3.28 2.47
N GLY A 186 -13.49 2.96 2.19
CA GLY A 186 -13.10 1.85 1.34
C GLY A 186 -11.85 1.16 1.82
N LEU A 187 -11.71 -0.11 1.45
CA LEU A 187 -10.46 -0.86 1.56
C LEU A 187 -10.47 -2.08 0.63
N GLY A 188 -9.29 -2.54 0.24
CA GLY A 188 -9.07 -3.87 -0.33
C GLY A 188 -8.55 -4.85 0.71
N ILE A 189 -8.87 -6.13 0.56
CA ILE A 189 -8.22 -7.24 1.26
C ILE A 189 -7.96 -8.36 0.25
N PHE A 190 -6.69 -8.78 0.14
CA PHE A 190 -6.27 -9.73 -0.89
C PHE A 190 -5.41 -10.84 -0.30
N ASP A 191 -5.55 -12.04 -0.86
CA ASP A 191 -4.73 -13.20 -0.52
C ASP A 191 -3.29 -12.96 -0.99
N ALA A 192 -2.35 -13.00 -0.05
CA ALA A 192 -0.92 -12.92 -0.31
C ALA A 192 -0.26 -14.32 -0.38
N GLY A 193 -1.06 -15.38 -0.28
CA GLY A 193 -0.62 -16.76 -0.21
C GLY A 193 -0.27 -17.19 1.21
N GLN A 194 -0.06 -18.50 1.37
CA GLN A 194 0.31 -19.13 2.65
C GLN A 194 -0.68 -18.87 3.80
N GLY A 195 -1.94 -18.55 3.48
CA GLY A 195 -2.97 -18.21 4.46
C GLY A 195 -2.79 -16.81 5.06
N VAL A 196 -2.07 -15.91 4.37
CA VAL A 196 -1.89 -14.51 4.76
C VAL A 196 -2.71 -13.64 3.82
N ALA A 197 -3.48 -12.70 4.36
CA ALA A 197 -4.12 -11.64 3.55
C ALA A 197 -3.63 -10.26 3.97
N ARG A 198 -3.46 -9.38 2.98
CA ARG A 198 -3.01 -8.00 3.19
C ARG A 198 -4.12 -7.01 2.85
N TYR A 199 -4.34 -6.06 3.74
CA TYR A 199 -5.20 -4.91 3.46
C TYR A 199 -4.51 -3.92 2.53
N GLN A 200 -5.30 -3.25 1.72
CA GLN A 200 -4.85 -2.22 0.79
C GLN A 200 -5.78 -1.02 0.87
N SER A 201 -5.22 0.19 0.71
CA SER A 201 -6.00 1.43 0.48
C SER A 201 -7.13 1.64 1.50
N VAL A 202 -6.82 1.57 2.81
CA VAL A 202 -7.83 1.86 3.85
C VAL A 202 -8.07 3.37 3.89
N GLU A 203 -9.21 3.78 3.36
CA GLU A 203 -9.53 5.17 3.09
C GLU A 203 -10.88 5.53 3.74
N THR A 204 -11.01 6.78 4.19
CA THR A 204 -12.26 7.34 4.70
C THR A 204 -12.38 8.77 4.22
N HIS A 205 -13.54 9.09 3.64
CA HIS A 205 -13.85 10.42 3.15
C HIS A 205 -13.59 11.45 4.26
N PRO A 206 -12.93 12.59 3.98
CA PRO A 206 -12.57 13.58 5.00
C PRO A 206 -13.73 14.00 5.90
N GLU A 207 -14.90 14.24 5.29
CA GLU A 207 -16.13 14.65 5.99
C GLU A 207 -16.83 13.50 6.74
N ALA A 208 -16.44 12.25 6.48
CA ALA A 208 -17.01 11.06 7.11
C ALA A 208 -16.12 10.48 8.23
N ARG A 209 -15.01 11.14 8.56
CA ARG A 209 -14.09 10.71 9.63
C ARG A 209 -14.80 10.70 11.00
N SER A 210 -14.22 9.95 11.94
CA SER A 210 -14.74 9.82 13.31
C SER A 210 -16.15 9.20 13.44
N ARG A 211 -16.74 8.65 12.36
CA ARG A 211 -18.03 7.94 12.35
C ARG A 211 -17.92 6.42 12.63
N GLY A 212 -16.71 5.90 12.87
CA GLY A 212 -16.45 4.47 13.10
C GLY A 212 -16.41 3.61 11.82
N LEU A 213 -16.38 4.24 10.64
CA LEU A 213 -16.47 3.55 9.34
C LEU A 213 -15.26 2.62 9.08
N ALA A 214 -14.04 3.15 9.09
CA ALA A 214 -12.82 2.37 8.80
C ALA A 214 -12.69 1.13 9.69
N GLY A 215 -12.83 1.27 11.02
CA GLY A 215 -12.74 0.14 11.94
C GLY A 215 -13.83 -0.91 11.70
N THR A 216 -15.03 -0.47 11.35
CA THR A 216 -16.14 -1.37 10.98
C THR A 216 -15.84 -2.12 9.68
N LEU A 217 -15.30 -1.43 8.67
CA LEU A 217 -14.98 -2.04 7.38
C LEU A 217 -13.81 -3.01 7.50
N VAL A 218 -12.77 -2.67 8.28
CA VAL A 218 -11.63 -3.54 8.58
C VAL A 218 -12.11 -4.84 9.22
N HIS A 219 -12.95 -4.75 10.25
CA HIS A 219 -13.52 -5.94 10.90
C HIS A 219 -14.41 -6.76 9.95
N THR A 220 -15.25 -6.10 9.15
CA THR A 220 -16.12 -6.77 8.17
C THR A 220 -15.31 -7.56 7.15
N ALA A 221 -14.28 -6.94 6.58
CA ALA A 221 -13.40 -7.57 5.60
C ALA A 221 -12.52 -8.68 6.19
N ALA A 222 -12.13 -8.57 7.46
CA ALA A 222 -11.41 -9.63 8.18
C ALA A 222 -12.23 -10.91 8.25
N GLU A 223 -13.49 -10.80 8.70
CA GLU A 223 -14.39 -11.95 8.84
C GLU A 223 -14.68 -12.58 7.48
N TRP A 224 -14.89 -11.77 6.44
CA TRP A 224 -15.02 -12.25 5.07
C TRP A 224 -13.76 -12.99 4.59
N ALA A 225 -12.57 -12.40 4.75
CA ALA A 225 -11.33 -13.02 4.30
C ALA A 225 -11.06 -14.35 4.99
N ARG A 226 -11.39 -14.47 6.29
CA ARG A 226 -11.28 -15.75 7.00
C ARG A 226 -12.23 -16.81 6.45
N GLN A 227 -13.48 -16.43 6.16
CA GLN A 227 -14.51 -17.36 5.69
C GLN A 227 -14.33 -17.75 4.22
N THR A 228 -13.95 -16.79 3.38
CA THR A 228 -13.91 -16.96 1.91
C THR A 228 -12.52 -17.31 1.40
N LEU A 229 -11.45 -16.71 1.94
CA LEU A 229 -10.07 -16.98 1.52
C LEU A 229 -9.37 -18.01 2.41
N GLY A 230 -9.96 -18.41 3.54
CA GLY A 230 -9.33 -19.32 4.49
C GLY A 230 -8.09 -18.74 5.18
N THR A 231 -8.03 -17.41 5.30
CA THR A 231 -6.85 -16.73 5.85
C THR A 231 -6.71 -16.96 7.35
N ARG A 232 -5.46 -17.09 7.79
CA ARG A 232 -5.05 -17.29 9.18
C ARG A 232 -4.39 -16.06 9.77
N THR A 233 -3.71 -15.28 8.94
CA THR A 233 -3.02 -14.05 9.33
C THR A 233 -3.50 -12.90 8.46
N LEU A 234 -3.87 -11.81 9.11
CA LEU A 234 -4.25 -10.55 8.50
C LEU A 234 -3.11 -9.55 8.70
N VAL A 235 -2.73 -8.84 7.64
CA VAL A 235 -1.61 -7.89 7.63
C VAL A 235 -2.11 -6.51 7.20
N ILE A 236 -1.80 -5.50 7.99
CA ILE A 236 -1.95 -4.09 7.65
C ILE A 236 -0.57 -3.46 7.76
N VAL A 237 -0.18 -2.68 6.77
CA VAL A 237 0.99 -1.80 6.88
C VAL A 237 0.48 -0.38 6.90
N ALA A 238 0.94 0.39 7.88
CA ALA A 238 0.48 1.75 8.09
C ALA A 238 1.65 2.64 8.52
N ASP A 239 1.67 3.85 7.99
CA ASP A 239 2.52 4.94 8.44
C ASP A 239 2.23 5.20 9.95
N PRO A 240 3.23 5.13 10.83
CA PRO A 240 3.08 5.38 12.27
C PRO A 240 2.68 6.83 12.58
N GLY A 241 3.01 7.78 11.70
CA GLY A 241 2.59 9.18 11.78
C GLY A 241 1.11 9.38 11.44
N TYR A 242 0.48 8.42 10.79
CA TYR A 242 -0.93 8.49 10.42
C TYR A 242 -1.83 7.94 11.55
N HIS A 243 -2.92 8.63 11.87
CA HIS A 243 -3.86 8.31 12.97
C HIS A 243 -4.52 6.91 12.90
N ALA A 244 -4.21 6.08 11.90
CA ALA A 244 -4.83 4.78 11.69
C ALA A 244 -4.26 3.66 12.59
N GLN A 245 -3.02 3.76 13.11
CA GLN A 245 -2.44 2.68 13.93
C GLN A 245 -3.31 2.35 15.16
N ALA A 246 -3.68 3.37 15.94
CA ALA A 246 -4.52 3.19 17.12
C ALA A 246 -5.92 2.62 16.78
N LEU A 247 -6.41 2.85 15.56
CA LEU A 247 -7.66 2.24 15.09
C LEU A 247 -7.47 0.74 14.85
N TYR A 248 -6.37 0.33 14.22
CA TYR A 248 -6.09 -1.09 13.96
C TYR A 248 -5.86 -1.86 15.26
N GLU A 249 -5.14 -1.29 16.22
CA GLU A 249 -4.89 -1.93 17.52
C GLU A 249 -6.18 -2.17 18.31
N ARG A 250 -7.13 -1.23 18.25
CA ARG A 250 -8.47 -1.37 18.84
C ARG A 250 -9.30 -2.48 18.23
N VAL A 251 -9.07 -2.82 16.96
CA VAL A 251 -9.75 -3.96 16.29
C VAL A 251 -8.90 -5.24 16.32
N GLY A 252 -7.85 -5.28 17.14
CA GLY A 252 -7.14 -6.52 17.49
C GLY A 252 -5.84 -6.75 16.73
N PHE A 253 -5.35 -5.76 15.98
CA PHE A 253 -4.01 -5.81 15.39
C PHE A 253 -2.91 -5.49 16.41
N ARG A 254 -1.72 -6.03 16.20
CA ARG A 254 -0.52 -5.72 17.02
C ARG A 254 0.67 -5.48 16.10
N PRO A 255 1.55 -4.51 16.43
CA PRO A 255 2.78 -4.30 15.67
C PRO A 255 3.68 -5.53 15.77
N THR A 256 4.29 -5.93 14.65
CA THR A 256 5.17 -7.11 14.59
C THR A 256 6.47 -6.89 13.82
N GLU A 257 6.48 -5.98 12.85
CA GLU A 257 7.67 -5.63 12.07
C GLU A 257 7.66 -4.14 11.75
N THR A 258 8.81 -3.64 11.30
CA THR A 258 8.94 -2.32 10.68
C THR A 258 9.33 -2.52 9.23
N GLN A 259 8.60 -1.90 8.30
CA GLN A 259 8.91 -1.89 6.89
C GLN A 259 9.71 -0.63 6.57
N LEU A 260 10.96 -0.81 6.12
CA LEU A 260 11.84 0.29 5.74
C LEU A 260 11.77 0.55 4.23
N GLY A 261 11.42 1.79 3.88
CA GLY A 261 11.42 2.31 2.51
C GLY A 261 12.27 3.57 2.40
N ILE A 262 12.99 3.71 1.29
CA ILE A 262 13.77 4.90 0.95
C ILE A 262 13.29 5.41 -0.40
N GLU A 263 12.83 6.65 -0.47
CA GLU A 263 12.33 7.23 -1.70
C GLU A 263 12.79 8.66 -1.94
N ARG A 264 12.82 9.05 -3.22
CA ARG A 264 13.11 10.43 -3.62
C ARG A 264 12.37 10.75 -4.91
N ARG A 265 11.70 11.92 -4.92
CA ARG A 265 11.29 12.58 -6.15
C ARG A 265 12.50 13.24 -6.78
N LEU A 266 12.74 13.01 -8.07
CA LEU A 266 13.63 13.86 -8.82
C LEU A 266 12.82 15.09 -9.26
N ALA A 267 13.34 16.29 -8.98
CA ALA A 267 12.79 17.50 -9.57
C ALA A 267 12.89 17.40 -11.11
N GLU A 268 11.93 17.98 -11.83
CA GLU A 268 11.91 17.93 -13.31
C GLU A 268 13.09 18.68 -13.97
N ASP A 269 13.94 19.38 -13.22
CA ASP A 269 15.11 20.09 -13.74
C ASP A 269 16.43 19.55 -13.19
N GLN A 270 16.99 18.54 -13.87
CA GLN A 270 18.44 18.38 -14.10
C GLN A 270 18.72 17.81 -15.50
N ALA A 271 17.91 18.21 -16.49
CA ALA A 271 18.19 17.96 -17.90
C ALA A 271 18.88 19.15 -18.57
N TRP A 272 19.89 19.75 -17.92
CA TRP A 272 20.97 20.52 -18.55
C TRP A 272 21.92 21.12 -17.51
N SER A 273 23.05 20.45 -17.31
CA SER A 273 24.32 21.09 -16.92
C SER A 273 25.42 20.03 -16.90
N GLY A 274 26.28 20.03 -17.93
CA GLY A 274 27.48 19.20 -18.05
C GLY A 274 27.66 18.61 -19.43
#